data_AF-A0A9E0NT42-F1
#
_entry.id   AF-A0A9E0NT42-F1
#
_cell.length_a   1.000
_cell.length_b   1.000
_cell.length_c   1.000
_cell.angle_alpha   90.00
_cell.angle_beta   90.00
_cell.angle_gamma   90.00
#
_symmetry.space_group_name_H-M   'P 1'
#
loop_
_entity.id
_entity.type
_entity.pdbx_description
1 polymer ?
#
loop_
_entity_poly.entity_id
_entity_poly.type
_entity_poly.pdbx_seq_one_letter_code
_entity_poly.pdbx_strand_id
1 'polypeptide(L)'
;MFVLNRTHRHAVDHLSTKLSELERSHQQLEQELSSARTHVHDLECDQRRHDAERADWQMIHASLSTFGQTLASTQNSLAAVTTTVHAFRQEMIEDTRQRGDRRNIADRLRNSLTELSGMSRHTASQVQSLDEHARRIDGIVGLIKDIADQTNLLALNAAIEAARAGEHGRGFAVVADEVRKLAERTSQATTEISGLIGTIQNNTSEACSRIGSLAQHTDELGENMLGSLDAMLHQTQRMETLIAVMSLRVFVELAKIDHLAFKFEVYKTFLGVSDKEPSAFSSHQTCRLGNWYYQGDGAQCCASLQGYATMERPHSEVHRHGKQAVEALRAGQLTHGVDALQLMESASQDVIACLESIAQDGEANPAALYALMHGNN
;
A
#
# COMPACT_ATOMS: atom_id res chain seq x y z
N MET A 1 85.72 -1.16 -96.86
CA MET A 1 85.73 -0.42 -95.57
C MET A 1 84.65 0.67 -95.45
N PHE A 2 84.23 1.35 -96.53
CA PHE A 2 83.28 2.48 -96.44
C PHE A 2 81.77 2.13 -96.32
N VAL A 3 81.33 0.95 -96.76
CA VAL A 3 79.89 0.58 -96.72
C VAL A 3 79.45 0.08 -95.33
N LEU A 4 80.34 -0.59 -94.58
CA LEU A 4 80.10 -0.98 -93.18
C LEU A 4 79.92 0.22 -92.25
N ASN A 5 80.57 1.35 -92.53
CA ASN A 5 80.54 2.53 -91.67
C ASN A 5 79.19 3.27 -91.72
N ARG A 6 78.45 3.18 -92.84
CA ARG A 6 77.17 3.88 -93.04
C ARG A 6 75.99 3.15 -92.40
N THR A 7 75.96 1.82 -92.49
CA THR A 7 74.97 0.98 -91.80
C THR A 7 75.15 0.99 -90.28
N HIS A 8 76.39 1.00 -89.78
CA HIS A 8 76.65 1.18 -88.35
C HIS A 8 76.20 2.56 -87.85
N ARG A 9 76.39 3.64 -88.61
CA ARG A 9 75.94 4.98 -88.24
C ARG A 9 74.41 5.11 -88.20
N HIS A 10 73.70 4.55 -89.18
CA HIS A 10 72.23 4.49 -89.15
C HIS A 10 71.68 3.63 -88.00
N ALA A 11 72.35 2.52 -87.66
CA ALA A 11 71.99 1.71 -86.51
C ALA A 11 72.21 2.45 -85.18
N VAL A 12 73.30 3.20 -85.06
CA VAL A 12 73.59 4.06 -83.89
C VAL A 12 72.58 5.20 -83.76
N ASP A 13 72.22 5.89 -84.84
CA ASP A 13 71.22 6.96 -84.83
C ASP A 13 69.82 6.42 -84.49
N HIS A 14 69.45 5.24 -85.02
CA HIS A 14 68.18 4.57 -84.69
C HIS A 14 68.13 4.13 -83.21
N LEU A 15 69.23 3.56 -82.69
CA LEU A 15 69.34 3.19 -81.28
C LEU A 15 69.32 4.41 -80.37
N SER A 16 69.99 5.51 -80.74
CA SER A 16 69.96 6.76 -79.98
C SER A 16 68.56 7.38 -79.94
N THR A 17 67.83 7.34 -81.05
CA THR A 17 66.44 7.83 -81.10
C THR A 17 65.52 6.98 -80.21
N LYS A 18 65.63 5.65 -80.30
CA LYS A 18 64.91 4.73 -79.40
C LYS A 18 65.27 4.94 -77.93
N LEU A 19 66.55 5.18 -77.62
CA LEU A 19 66.99 5.45 -76.26
C LEU A 19 66.33 6.73 -75.72
N SER A 20 66.31 7.81 -76.50
CA SER A 20 65.65 9.07 -76.10
C SER A 20 64.13 8.95 -75.99
N GLU A 21 63.47 8.15 -76.85
CA GLU A 21 62.05 7.84 -76.72
C GLU A 21 61.77 7.03 -75.44
N LEU A 22 62.63 6.05 -75.14
CA LEU A 22 62.52 5.23 -73.94
C LEU A 22 62.77 6.05 -72.67
N GLU A 23 63.74 6.97 -72.69
CA GLU A 23 64.04 7.91 -71.59
C GLU A 23 62.86 8.85 -71.32
N ARG A 24 62.23 9.40 -72.37
CA ARG A 24 61.00 10.21 -72.21
C ARG A 24 59.85 9.39 -71.66
N SER A 25 59.65 8.17 -72.17
CA SER A 25 58.61 7.27 -71.67
C SER A 25 58.86 6.89 -70.22
N HIS A 26 60.13 6.70 -69.82
CA HIS A 26 60.51 6.41 -68.44
C HIS A 26 60.20 7.60 -67.53
N GLN A 27 60.60 8.81 -67.91
CA GLN A 27 60.28 10.02 -67.14
C GLN A 27 58.78 10.25 -66.99
N GLN A 28 58.01 10.01 -68.06
CA GLN A 28 56.55 10.11 -67.99
C GLN A 28 55.96 9.07 -67.03
N LEU A 29 56.40 7.82 -67.12
CA LEU A 29 55.97 6.75 -66.21
C LEU A 29 56.38 7.03 -64.76
N GLU A 30 57.55 7.61 -64.52
CA GLU A 30 57.99 8.02 -63.18
C GLU A 30 57.10 9.13 -62.61
N GLN A 31 56.71 10.11 -63.44
CA GLN A 31 55.81 11.18 -63.03
C GLN A 31 54.40 10.64 -62.74
N GLU A 32 53.87 9.77 -63.60
CA GLU A 32 52.58 9.08 -63.39
C GLU A 32 52.62 8.21 -62.12
N LEU A 33 53.70 7.46 -61.90
CA LEU A 33 53.90 6.65 -60.71
C LEU A 33 53.98 7.51 -59.44
N SER A 34 54.68 8.64 -59.50
CA SER A 34 54.72 9.59 -58.38
C SER A 34 53.34 10.16 -58.08
N SER A 35 52.59 10.56 -59.11
CA SER A 35 51.21 11.07 -58.96
C SER A 35 50.27 10.02 -58.38
N ALA A 36 50.36 8.77 -58.86
CA ALA A 36 49.56 7.66 -58.37
C ALA A 36 49.89 7.34 -56.89
N ARG A 37 51.16 7.39 -56.51
CA ARG A 37 51.59 7.20 -55.10
C ARG A 37 51.01 8.26 -54.17
N THR A 38 51.03 9.53 -54.58
CA THR A 38 50.40 10.60 -53.79
C THR A 38 48.90 10.37 -53.65
N HIS A 39 48.20 10.02 -54.74
CA HIS A 39 46.77 9.77 -54.70
C HIS A 39 46.39 8.58 -53.81
N VAL A 40 47.16 7.48 -53.85
CA VAL A 40 46.98 6.34 -52.95
C VAL A 40 47.18 6.77 -51.49
N HIS A 41 48.19 7.58 -51.20
CA HIS A 41 48.43 8.09 -49.85
C HIS A 41 47.28 8.95 -49.32
N ASP A 42 46.70 9.81 -50.16
CA ASP A 42 45.56 10.65 -49.80
C ASP A 42 44.32 9.78 -49.52
N LEU A 43 44.03 8.80 -50.39
CA LEU A 43 42.93 7.85 -50.18
C LEU A 43 43.11 7.00 -48.91
N GLU A 44 44.34 6.57 -48.60
CA GLU A 44 44.65 5.86 -47.35
C GLU A 44 44.45 6.76 -46.12
N CYS A 45 44.68 8.07 -46.24
CA CYS A 45 44.40 9.02 -45.16
C CYS A 45 42.90 9.22 -44.97
N ASP A 46 42.13 9.40 -46.06
CA ASP A 46 40.68 9.54 -46.01
C ASP A 46 40.00 8.26 -45.50
N GLN A 47 40.47 7.09 -45.93
CA GLN A 47 39.96 5.81 -45.42
C GLN A 47 40.20 5.68 -43.92
N ARG A 48 41.40 6.02 -43.43
CA ARG A 48 41.68 6.02 -41.98
C ARG A 48 40.78 6.97 -41.20
N ARG A 49 40.44 8.14 -41.77
CA ARG A 49 39.49 9.09 -41.16
C ARG A 49 38.08 8.51 -41.09
N HIS A 50 37.58 7.94 -42.18
CA HIS A 50 36.25 7.32 -42.19
C HIS A 50 36.17 6.07 -41.30
N ASP A 51 37.23 5.29 -41.18
CA ASP A 51 37.30 4.15 -40.26
C ASP A 51 37.26 4.62 -38.80
N ALA A 52 37.95 5.71 -38.46
CA ALA A 52 37.87 6.32 -37.14
C ALA A 52 36.46 6.86 -36.83
N GLU A 53 35.85 7.61 -37.76
CA GLU A 53 34.47 8.09 -37.62
C GLU A 53 33.48 6.93 -37.45
N ARG A 54 33.67 5.83 -38.19
CA ARG A 54 32.83 4.63 -38.07
C ARG A 54 33.00 3.96 -36.70
N ALA A 55 34.21 3.91 -36.16
CA ALA A 55 34.47 3.39 -34.83
C ALA A 55 33.77 4.23 -33.74
N ASP A 56 33.83 5.56 -33.85
CA ASP A 56 33.13 6.47 -32.93
C ASP A 56 31.61 6.25 -32.96
N TRP A 57 31.01 6.14 -34.16
CA TRP A 57 29.58 5.85 -34.30
C TRP A 57 29.19 4.47 -33.76
N GLN A 58 30.03 3.45 -33.92
CA GLN A 58 29.81 2.14 -33.33
C GLN A 58 29.76 2.20 -31.79
N MET A 59 30.61 3.02 -31.16
CA MET A 59 30.57 3.24 -29.71
C MET A 59 29.29 3.94 -29.26
N ILE A 60 28.79 4.92 -30.02
CA ILE A 60 27.52 5.60 -29.73
C ILE A 60 26.35 4.62 -29.88
N HIS A 61 26.33 3.79 -30.93
CA HIS A 61 25.28 2.78 -31.13
C HIS A 61 25.25 1.74 -30.01
N ALA A 62 26.42 1.30 -29.55
CA ALA A 62 26.53 0.41 -28.39
C ALA A 62 25.96 1.08 -27.13
N SER A 63 26.35 2.34 -26.87
CA SER A 63 25.84 3.12 -25.74
C SER A 63 24.31 3.30 -25.79
N LEU A 64 23.77 3.58 -26.98
CA LEU A 64 22.33 3.72 -27.21
C LEU A 64 21.58 2.40 -26.96
N SER A 65 22.18 1.28 -27.37
CA SER A 65 21.63 -0.06 -27.13
C SER A 65 21.60 -0.38 -25.64
N THR A 66 22.66 -0.08 -24.90
CA THR A 66 22.69 -0.21 -23.43
C THR A 66 21.65 0.68 -22.76
N PHE A 67 21.52 1.94 -23.17
CA PHE A 67 20.47 2.83 -22.66
C PHE A 67 19.06 2.26 -22.91
N GLY A 68 18.82 1.71 -24.11
CA GLY A 68 17.56 1.03 -24.43
C GLY A 68 17.27 -0.18 -23.52
N GLN A 69 18.29 -0.97 -23.18
CA GLN A 69 18.16 -2.07 -22.21
C GLN A 69 17.83 -1.56 -20.80
N THR A 70 18.47 -0.48 -20.36
CA THR A 70 18.15 0.15 -19.06
C THR A 70 16.71 0.68 -19.05
N LEU A 71 16.26 1.36 -20.10
CA LEU A 71 14.88 1.85 -20.23
C LEU A 71 13.86 0.70 -20.16
N ALA A 72 14.12 -0.40 -20.87
CA ALA A 72 13.27 -1.59 -20.83
C ALA A 72 13.27 -2.25 -19.42
N SER A 73 14.42 -2.28 -18.73
CA SER A 73 14.51 -2.77 -17.36
C SER A 73 13.70 -1.91 -16.38
N THR A 74 13.74 -0.58 -16.52
CA THR A 74 12.92 0.36 -15.73
C THR A 74 11.43 0.14 -16.00
N GLN A 75 11.04 -0.01 -17.27
CA GLN A 75 9.66 -0.31 -17.67
C GLN A 75 9.17 -1.61 -17.03
N ASN A 76 9.97 -2.68 -17.07
CA ASN A 76 9.64 -3.97 -16.44
C ASN A 76 9.52 -3.86 -14.91
N SER A 77 10.43 -3.11 -14.27
CA SER A 77 10.40 -2.89 -12.82
C SER A 77 9.13 -2.15 -12.40
N LEU A 78 8.73 -1.12 -13.14
CA LEU A 78 7.51 -0.37 -12.84
C LEU A 78 6.23 -1.15 -13.16
N ALA A 79 6.25 -2.00 -14.19
CA ALA A 79 5.17 -2.96 -14.45
C ALA A 79 5.02 -4.00 -13.31
N ALA A 80 6.14 -4.43 -12.70
CA ALA A 80 6.10 -5.29 -11.52
C ALA A 80 5.47 -4.57 -10.32
N VAL A 81 5.86 -3.31 -10.06
CA VAL A 81 5.22 -2.47 -9.03
C VAL A 81 3.72 -2.32 -9.28
N THR A 82 3.31 -2.08 -10.52
CA THR A 82 1.89 -2.00 -10.92
C THR A 82 1.14 -3.28 -10.56
N THR A 83 1.75 -4.44 -10.83
CA THR A 83 1.18 -5.76 -10.49
C THR A 83 1.01 -5.93 -8.98
N THR A 84 2.01 -5.53 -8.19
CA THR A 84 1.94 -5.55 -6.72
C THR A 84 0.83 -4.64 -6.17
N VAL A 85 0.70 -3.43 -6.71
CA VAL A 85 -0.37 -2.50 -6.30
C VAL A 85 -1.75 -3.04 -6.68
N HIS A 86 -1.90 -3.68 -7.84
CA HIS A 86 -3.14 -4.38 -8.19
C HIS A 86 -3.46 -5.53 -7.24
N ALA A 87 -2.46 -6.29 -6.78
CA ALA A 87 -2.67 -7.34 -5.77
C ALA A 87 -3.17 -6.75 -4.44
N PHE A 88 -2.53 -5.69 -3.94
CA PHE A 88 -2.99 -4.98 -2.74
C PHE A 88 -4.40 -4.40 -2.90
N ARG A 89 -4.75 -3.89 -4.09
CA ARG A 89 -6.12 -3.43 -4.39
C ARG A 89 -7.13 -4.56 -4.26
N GLN A 90 -6.83 -5.76 -4.77
CA GLN A 90 -7.74 -6.91 -4.63
C GLN A 90 -7.90 -7.32 -3.16
N GLU A 91 -6.82 -7.34 -2.38
CA GLU A 91 -6.88 -7.60 -0.94
C GLU A 91 -7.72 -6.57 -0.19
N MET A 92 -7.60 -5.29 -0.54
CA MET A 92 -8.41 -4.23 0.08
C MET A 92 -9.90 -4.29 -0.27
N ILE A 93 -10.25 -4.73 -1.47
CA ILE A 93 -11.65 -4.94 -1.85
C ILE A 93 -12.27 -6.00 -0.92
N GLU A 94 -11.53 -7.07 -0.64
CA GLU A 94 -11.96 -8.11 0.30
C GLU A 94 -12.01 -7.60 1.75
N ASP A 95 -11.01 -6.84 2.23
CA ASP A 95 -11.05 -6.24 3.59
C ASP A 95 -12.22 -5.25 3.73
N THR A 96 -12.55 -4.51 2.67
CA THR A 96 -13.70 -3.59 2.64
C THR A 96 -15.03 -4.35 2.76
N ARG A 97 -15.14 -5.52 2.14
CA ARG A 97 -16.32 -6.38 2.30
C ARG A 97 -16.46 -6.86 3.75
N GLN A 98 -15.36 -7.24 4.39
CA GLN A 98 -15.33 -7.66 5.80
C GLN A 98 -15.55 -6.51 6.80
N ARG A 99 -15.35 -5.26 6.37
CA ARG A 99 -15.61 -4.06 7.19
C ARG A 99 -17.05 -3.94 7.64
N GLY A 100 -18.02 -4.32 6.80
CA GLY A 100 -19.44 -4.33 7.16
C GLY A 100 -19.72 -5.31 8.29
N ASP A 101 -19.14 -6.51 8.22
CA ASP A 101 -19.28 -7.54 9.25
C ASP A 101 -18.62 -7.12 10.57
N ARG A 102 -17.43 -6.52 10.52
CA ARG A 102 -16.77 -5.92 11.69
C ARG A 102 -17.64 -4.89 12.39
N ARG A 103 -18.29 -4.02 11.62
CA ARG A 103 -19.17 -2.99 12.17
C ARG A 103 -20.38 -3.61 12.88
N ASN A 104 -21.00 -4.61 12.26
CA ASN A 104 -22.09 -5.37 12.88
C ASN A 104 -21.65 -6.08 14.17
N ILE A 105 -20.44 -6.65 14.19
CA ILE A 105 -19.86 -7.29 15.38
C ILE A 105 -19.62 -6.26 16.49
N ALA A 106 -19.09 -5.09 16.15
CA ALA A 106 -18.86 -3.99 17.10
C ALA A 106 -20.16 -3.52 17.74
N ASP A 107 -21.22 -3.33 16.95
CA ASP A 107 -22.53 -2.92 17.45
C ASP A 107 -23.15 -3.97 18.38
N ARG A 108 -23.03 -5.27 18.04
CA ARG A 108 -23.46 -6.37 18.92
C ARG A 108 -22.67 -6.39 20.23
N LEU A 109 -21.35 -6.26 20.16
CA LEU A 109 -20.48 -6.24 21.33
C LEU A 109 -20.84 -5.08 22.26
N ARG A 110 -21.07 -3.89 21.71
CA ARG A 110 -21.49 -2.70 22.45
C ARG A 110 -22.80 -2.93 23.20
N ASN A 111 -23.78 -3.55 22.56
CA ASN A 111 -25.05 -3.88 23.19
C ASN A 111 -24.87 -4.88 24.33
N SER A 112 -24.11 -5.96 24.10
CA SER A 112 -23.86 -6.99 25.12
C SER A 112 -23.10 -6.45 26.34
N LEU A 113 -22.12 -5.57 26.15
CA LEU A 113 -21.38 -4.96 27.27
C LEU A 113 -22.27 -4.00 28.07
N THR A 114 -23.13 -3.24 27.39
CA THR A 114 -24.12 -2.37 28.05
C THR A 114 -25.09 -3.19 28.90
N GLU A 115 -25.56 -4.32 28.37
CA GLU A 115 -26.42 -5.26 29.10
C GLU A 115 -25.70 -5.87 30.30
N LEU A 116 -24.46 -6.35 30.14
CA LEU A 116 -23.67 -6.95 31.21
C LEU A 116 -23.40 -5.96 32.37
N SER A 117 -23.04 -4.72 32.01
CA SER A 117 -22.86 -3.61 32.96
C SER A 117 -24.16 -3.30 33.71
N GLY A 118 -25.30 -3.31 32.99
CA GLY A 118 -26.64 -3.19 33.59
C GLY A 118 -26.98 -4.33 34.56
N MET A 119 -26.71 -5.58 34.17
CA MET A 119 -26.92 -6.76 35.01
C MET A 119 -26.08 -6.71 36.28
N SER A 120 -24.81 -6.31 36.18
CA SER A 120 -23.92 -6.19 37.34
C SER A 120 -24.39 -5.12 38.32
N ARG A 121 -24.84 -3.95 37.83
CA ARG A 121 -25.47 -2.94 38.69
C ARG A 121 -26.73 -3.45 39.38
N HIS A 122 -27.55 -4.22 38.67
CA HIS A 122 -28.75 -4.83 39.26
C HIS A 122 -28.39 -5.85 40.35
N THR A 123 -27.44 -6.74 40.10
CA THR A 123 -26.98 -7.71 41.10
C THR A 123 -26.37 -7.03 42.32
N ALA A 124 -25.60 -5.94 42.14
CA ALA A 124 -25.06 -5.16 43.26
C ALA A 124 -26.19 -4.62 44.16
N SER A 125 -27.27 -4.09 43.57
CA SER A 125 -28.44 -3.62 44.31
C SER A 125 -29.14 -4.75 45.08
N GLN A 126 -29.26 -5.94 44.49
CA GLN A 126 -29.84 -7.11 45.19
C GLN A 126 -28.98 -7.56 46.37
N VAL A 127 -27.65 -7.60 46.21
CA VAL A 127 -26.73 -7.95 47.29
C VAL A 127 -26.74 -6.90 48.41
N GLN A 128 -26.86 -5.62 48.06
CA GLN A 128 -27.02 -4.56 49.05
C GLN A 128 -28.32 -4.72 49.87
N SER A 129 -29.43 -5.11 49.23
CA SER A 129 -30.67 -5.43 49.93
C SER A 129 -30.51 -6.62 50.88
N LEU A 130 -29.70 -7.63 50.54
CA LEU A 130 -29.39 -8.75 51.43
C LEU A 130 -28.57 -8.30 52.65
N ASP A 131 -27.60 -7.39 52.47
CA ASP A 131 -26.85 -6.79 53.58
C ASP A 131 -27.79 -6.05 54.55
N GLU A 132 -28.73 -5.25 54.02
CA GLU A 132 -29.74 -4.57 54.82
C GLU A 132 -30.65 -5.54 55.58
N HIS A 133 -31.09 -6.63 54.93
CA HIS A 133 -31.85 -7.68 55.60
C HIS A 133 -31.05 -8.36 56.70
N ALA A 134 -29.77 -8.68 56.46
CA ALA A 134 -28.89 -9.29 57.45
C ALA A 134 -28.70 -8.38 58.67
N ARG A 135 -28.50 -7.06 58.49
CA ARG A 135 -28.43 -6.08 59.58
C ARG A 135 -29.73 -6.00 60.38
N ARG A 136 -30.88 -6.08 59.74
CA ARG A 136 -32.19 -6.10 60.44
C ARG A 136 -32.35 -7.36 61.28
N ILE A 137 -31.92 -8.52 60.76
CA ILE A 137 -31.95 -9.78 61.52
C ILE A 137 -30.98 -9.71 62.70
N ASP A 138 -29.77 -9.16 62.52
CA ASP A 138 -28.79 -8.98 63.60
C ASP A 138 -29.39 -8.17 64.77
N GLY A 139 -30.08 -7.07 64.47
CA GLY A 139 -30.78 -6.27 65.49
C GLY A 139 -31.89 -7.04 66.22
N ILE A 140 -32.64 -7.91 65.52
CA ILE A 140 -33.65 -8.77 66.14
C ILE A 140 -33.00 -9.82 67.05
N VAL A 141 -31.90 -10.44 66.60
CA VAL A 141 -31.18 -11.45 67.37
C VAL A 141 -30.54 -10.85 68.62
N GLY A 142 -30.00 -9.63 68.53
CA GLY A 142 -29.55 -8.85 69.69
C GLY A 142 -30.66 -8.63 70.71
N LEU A 143 -31.85 -8.22 70.26
CA LEU A 143 -33.01 -8.07 71.15
C LEU A 143 -33.42 -9.39 71.82
N ILE A 144 -33.42 -10.51 71.09
CA ILE A 144 -33.75 -11.84 71.67
C ILE A 144 -32.70 -12.23 72.72
N LYS A 145 -31.43 -11.95 72.47
CA LYS A 145 -30.36 -12.18 73.45
C LYS A 145 -30.57 -11.36 74.72
N ASP A 146 -30.89 -10.08 74.59
CA ASP A 146 -31.20 -9.22 75.74
C ASP A 146 -32.40 -9.76 76.54
N ILE A 147 -33.45 -10.23 75.86
CA ILE A 147 -34.62 -10.86 76.50
C ILE A 147 -34.22 -12.16 77.21
N ALA A 148 -33.37 -12.99 76.60
CA ALA A 148 -32.89 -14.23 77.20
C ALA A 148 -32.06 -13.93 78.46
N ASP A 149 -31.15 -12.97 78.41
CA ASP A 149 -30.32 -12.58 79.54
C ASP A 149 -31.17 -11.97 80.68
N GLN A 150 -32.19 -11.16 80.36
CA GLN A 150 -33.18 -10.68 81.32
C GLN A 150 -34.01 -11.82 81.94
N THR A 151 -34.45 -12.77 81.13
CA THR A 151 -35.22 -13.94 81.59
C THR A 151 -34.38 -14.82 82.50
N ASN A 152 -33.09 -14.98 82.19
CA ASN A 152 -32.13 -15.69 83.02
C ASN A 152 -31.96 -15.03 84.39
N LEU A 153 -31.84 -13.69 84.43
CA LEU A 153 -31.78 -12.93 85.68
C LEU A 153 -33.08 -13.02 86.49
N LEU A 154 -34.24 -12.95 85.82
CA LEU A 154 -35.56 -13.12 86.46
C LEU A 154 -35.71 -14.53 87.06
N ALA A 155 -35.32 -15.56 86.32
CA ALA A 155 -35.35 -16.95 86.76
C ALA A 155 -34.42 -17.19 87.96
N LEU A 156 -33.24 -16.58 87.95
CA LEU A 156 -32.31 -16.63 89.09
C LEU A 156 -32.92 -15.99 90.34
N ASN A 157 -33.52 -14.81 90.21
CA ASN A 157 -34.20 -14.15 91.32
C ASN A 157 -35.37 -14.99 91.86
N ALA A 158 -36.14 -15.62 90.97
CA ALA A 158 -37.23 -16.53 91.35
C ALA A 158 -36.72 -17.80 92.05
N ALA A 159 -35.60 -18.37 91.60
CA ALA A 159 -34.97 -19.52 92.25
C ALA A 159 -34.48 -19.19 93.67
N ILE A 160 -33.89 -17.99 93.86
CA ILE A 160 -33.48 -17.49 95.18
C ILE A 160 -34.69 -17.35 96.11
N GLU A 161 -35.78 -16.74 95.65
CA GLU A 161 -36.97 -16.54 96.48
C GLU A 161 -37.69 -17.87 96.77
N ALA A 162 -37.70 -18.80 95.81
CA ALA A 162 -38.22 -20.16 96.02
C ALA A 162 -37.40 -20.93 97.07
N ALA A 163 -36.07 -20.79 97.07
CA ALA A 163 -35.22 -21.36 98.11
C ALA A 163 -35.50 -20.72 99.49
N ARG A 164 -35.79 -19.41 99.51
CA ARG A 164 -36.13 -18.65 100.72
C ARG A 164 -37.45 -19.08 101.34
N ALA A 165 -38.43 -19.50 100.53
CA ALA A 165 -39.72 -20.03 100.98
C ALA A 165 -39.66 -21.47 101.53
N GLY A 166 -38.49 -22.13 101.52
CA GLY A 166 -38.29 -23.45 102.10
C GLY A 166 -39.12 -24.55 101.42
N GLU A 167 -39.78 -25.41 102.19
CA GLU A 167 -40.57 -26.53 101.67
C GLU A 167 -41.77 -26.07 100.81
N HIS A 168 -42.36 -24.90 101.09
CA HIS A 168 -43.45 -24.34 100.29
C HIS A 168 -43.02 -23.85 98.91
N GLY A 169 -41.71 -23.61 98.70
CA GLY A 169 -41.14 -23.11 97.45
C GLY A 169 -40.58 -24.18 96.51
N ARG A 170 -40.54 -25.46 96.91
CA ARG A 170 -39.89 -26.54 96.11
C ARG A 170 -40.42 -26.66 94.68
N GLY A 171 -41.74 -26.56 94.47
CA GLY A 171 -42.33 -26.60 93.14
C GLY A 171 -41.92 -25.40 92.26
N PHE A 172 -41.86 -24.20 92.86
CA PHE A 172 -41.41 -22.99 92.18
C PHE A 172 -39.91 -23.01 91.87
N ALA A 173 -39.09 -23.62 92.73
CA ALA A 173 -37.65 -23.75 92.51
C ALA A 173 -37.34 -24.59 91.26
N VAL A 174 -38.07 -25.69 91.04
CA VAL A 174 -37.90 -26.54 89.85
C VAL A 174 -38.28 -25.78 88.57
N VAL A 175 -39.39 -25.03 88.60
CA VAL A 175 -39.81 -24.21 87.45
C VAL A 175 -38.80 -23.11 87.16
N ALA A 176 -38.31 -22.41 88.19
CA ALA A 176 -37.31 -21.35 88.04
C ALA A 176 -36.00 -21.87 87.42
N ASP A 177 -35.51 -23.04 87.84
CA ASP A 177 -34.31 -23.65 87.26
C ASP A 177 -34.52 -24.09 85.80
N GLU A 178 -35.72 -24.55 85.43
CA GLU A 178 -36.04 -24.91 84.04
C GLU A 178 -36.12 -23.68 83.14
N VAL A 179 -36.73 -22.59 83.62
CA VAL A 179 -36.75 -21.29 82.92
C VAL A 179 -35.33 -20.74 82.75
N ARG A 180 -34.48 -20.87 83.78
CA ARG A 180 -33.07 -20.47 83.74
C ARG A 180 -32.30 -21.23 82.65
N LYS A 181 -32.41 -22.56 82.61
CA LYS A 181 -31.79 -23.39 81.56
C LYS A 181 -32.31 -23.06 80.17
N LEU A 182 -33.62 -22.77 80.03
CA LEU A 182 -34.18 -22.36 78.74
C LEU A 182 -33.59 -21.03 78.28
N ALA A 183 -33.49 -20.05 79.18
CA ALA A 183 -32.89 -18.75 78.90
C ALA A 183 -31.40 -18.86 78.52
N GLU A 184 -30.61 -19.67 79.24
CA GLU A 184 -29.21 -19.97 78.89
C GLU A 184 -29.10 -20.60 77.49
N ARG A 185 -29.95 -21.58 77.17
CA ARG A 185 -30.00 -22.21 75.83
C ARG A 185 -30.41 -21.21 74.73
N THR A 186 -31.34 -20.31 75.01
CA THR A 186 -31.74 -19.25 74.07
C THR A 186 -30.59 -18.28 73.83
N SER A 187 -29.88 -17.84 74.88
CA SER A 187 -28.72 -16.94 74.76
C SER A 187 -27.59 -17.58 73.94
N GLN A 188 -27.31 -18.88 74.17
CA GLN A 188 -26.35 -19.63 73.36
C GLN A 188 -26.78 -19.71 71.88
N ALA A 189 -28.03 -20.08 71.61
CA ALA A 189 -28.56 -20.16 70.24
C ALA A 189 -28.51 -18.79 69.52
N THR A 190 -28.84 -17.70 70.20
CA THR A 190 -28.73 -16.35 69.61
C THR A 190 -27.29 -15.97 69.28
N THR A 191 -26.32 -16.37 70.10
CA THR A 191 -24.90 -16.11 69.83
C THR A 191 -24.42 -16.88 68.60
N GLU A 192 -24.84 -18.13 68.42
CA GLU A 192 -24.55 -18.91 67.21
C GLU A 192 -25.18 -18.26 65.96
N ILE A 193 -26.44 -17.80 66.06
CA ILE A 193 -27.13 -17.10 64.97
C ILE A 193 -26.41 -15.79 64.61
N SER A 194 -25.98 -14.99 65.59
CA SER A 194 -25.20 -13.77 65.32
C SER A 194 -23.90 -14.07 64.57
N GLY A 195 -23.20 -15.16 64.90
CA GLY A 195 -22.02 -15.61 64.16
C GLY A 195 -22.31 -15.94 62.69
N LEU A 196 -23.44 -16.62 62.43
CA LEU A 196 -23.90 -16.91 61.06
C LEU A 196 -24.26 -15.62 60.31
N ILE A 197 -24.94 -14.67 60.96
CA ILE A 197 -25.28 -13.37 60.34
C ILE A 197 -24.03 -12.57 60.01
N GLY A 198 -23.05 -12.52 60.91
CA GLY A 198 -21.76 -11.86 60.63
C GLY A 198 -21.02 -12.49 59.44
N THR A 199 -21.11 -13.82 59.28
CA THR A 199 -20.58 -14.51 58.09
C THR A 199 -21.34 -14.11 56.83
N ILE A 200 -22.67 -14.02 56.88
CA ILE A 200 -23.49 -13.56 55.75
C ILE A 200 -23.12 -12.13 55.35
N GLN A 201 -23.01 -11.21 56.31
CA GLN A 201 -22.63 -9.81 56.07
C GLN A 201 -21.24 -9.69 55.43
N ASN A 202 -20.26 -10.46 55.91
CA ASN A 202 -18.93 -10.49 55.30
C ASN A 202 -18.99 -10.97 53.85
N ASN A 203 -19.73 -12.06 53.60
CA ASN A 203 -19.88 -12.62 52.25
C ASN A 203 -20.63 -11.67 51.31
N THR A 204 -21.67 -10.96 51.78
CA THR A 204 -22.40 -9.97 50.97
C THR A 204 -21.55 -8.75 50.67
N SER A 205 -20.77 -8.26 51.64
CA SER A 205 -19.83 -7.17 51.44
C SER A 205 -18.75 -7.52 50.39
N GLU A 206 -18.17 -8.72 50.50
CA GLU A 206 -17.21 -9.21 49.51
C GLU A 206 -17.85 -9.34 48.12
N ALA A 207 -19.06 -9.92 48.04
CA ALA A 207 -19.79 -10.04 46.78
C ALA A 207 -20.07 -8.68 46.13
N CYS A 208 -20.50 -7.68 46.92
CA CYS A 208 -20.76 -6.33 46.43
C CYS A 208 -19.49 -5.67 45.86
N SER A 209 -18.36 -5.80 46.56
CA SER A 209 -17.06 -5.29 46.08
C SER A 209 -16.65 -5.94 44.76
N ARG A 210 -16.76 -7.28 44.66
CA ARG A 210 -16.44 -8.02 43.44
C ARG A 210 -17.34 -7.66 42.26
N ILE A 211 -18.64 -7.46 42.51
CA ILE A 211 -19.59 -7.02 41.47
C ILE A 211 -19.28 -5.59 41.01
N GLY A 212 -18.95 -4.69 41.93
CA GLY A 212 -18.55 -3.31 41.61
C GLY A 212 -17.30 -3.27 40.72
N SER A 213 -16.27 -4.05 41.08
CA SER A 213 -15.06 -4.20 40.25
C SER A 213 -15.38 -4.83 38.88
N LEU A 214 -16.27 -5.82 38.81
CA LEU A 214 -16.69 -6.41 37.54
C LEU A 214 -17.39 -5.41 36.62
N ALA A 215 -18.29 -4.58 37.17
CA ALA A 215 -18.98 -3.54 36.41
C ALA A 215 -17.98 -2.53 35.83
N GLN A 216 -17.05 -2.03 36.66
CA GLN A 216 -16.00 -1.11 36.22
C GLN A 216 -15.12 -1.73 35.12
N HIS A 217 -14.64 -2.96 35.31
CA HIS A 217 -13.83 -3.64 34.31
C HIS A 217 -14.58 -3.90 33.00
N THR A 218 -15.89 -4.15 33.07
CA THR A 218 -16.73 -4.32 31.86
C THR A 218 -16.83 -3.02 31.08
N ASP A 219 -17.01 -1.89 31.77
CA ASP A 219 -17.10 -0.57 31.14
C ASP A 219 -15.74 -0.18 30.51
N GLU A 220 -14.63 -0.33 31.24
CA GLU A 220 -13.27 -0.08 30.74
C GLU A 220 -12.92 -0.98 29.53
N LEU A 221 -13.28 -2.27 29.61
CA LEU A 221 -13.07 -3.21 28.51
C LEU A 221 -13.87 -2.80 27.27
N GLY A 222 -15.09 -2.31 27.47
CA GLY A 222 -15.94 -1.82 26.38
C GLY A 222 -15.39 -0.59 25.69
N GLU A 223 -14.96 0.42 26.45
CA GLU A 223 -14.34 1.61 25.87
C GLU A 223 -13.08 1.27 25.06
N ASN A 224 -12.19 0.45 25.63
CA ASN A 224 -10.94 0.07 24.97
C ASN A 224 -11.16 -0.79 23.71
N MET A 225 -12.04 -1.79 23.76
CA MET A 225 -12.34 -2.62 22.60
C MET A 225 -13.04 -1.84 21.49
N LEU A 226 -14.04 -1.02 21.84
CA LEU A 226 -14.76 -0.21 20.84
C LEU A 226 -13.85 0.85 20.23
N GLY A 227 -12.99 1.50 21.02
CA GLY A 227 -11.99 2.44 20.51
C GLY A 227 -11.00 1.78 19.57
N SER A 228 -10.52 0.57 19.89
CA SER A 228 -9.62 -0.20 19.03
C SER A 228 -10.30 -0.62 17.71
N LEU A 229 -11.57 -1.02 17.77
CA LEU A 229 -12.36 -1.37 16.58
C LEU A 229 -12.61 -0.17 15.68
N ASP A 230 -12.94 0.99 16.24
CA ASP A 230 -13.14 2.22 15.49
C ASP A 230 -11.86 2.68 14.79
N ALA A 231 -10.73 2.65 15.50
CA ALA A 231 -9.41 2.93 14.93
C ALA A 231 -9.09 1.98 13.76
N MET A 232 -9.44 0.71 13.89
CA MET A 232 -9.24 -0.29 12.84
C MET A 232 -10.11 -0.02 11.60
N LEU A 233 -11.39 0.32 11.78
CA LEU A 233 -12.29 0.70 10.69
C LEU A 233 -11.79 1.97 9.96
N HIS A 234 -11.28 2.95 10.72
CA HIS A 234 -10.66 4.14 10.16
C HIS A 234 -9.37 3.83 9.39
N GLN A 235 -8.54 2.90 9.88
CA GLN A 235 -7.32 2.47 9.20
C GLN A 235 -7.64 1.79 7.85
N THR A 236 -8.63 0.90 7.80
CA THR A 236 -9.08 0.27 6.55
C THR A 236 -9.52 1.33 5.53
N GLN A 237 -10.33 2.32 5.92
CA GLN A 237 -10.75 3.42 5.03
C GLN A 237 -9.55 4.22 4.49
N ARG A 238 -8.55 4.49 5.34
CA ARG A 238 -7.34 5.20 4.92
C ARG A 238 -6.51 4.37 3.94
N MET A 239 -6.37 3.07 4.19
CA MET A 239 -5.66 2.14 3.28
C MET A 239 -6.36 2.06 1.91
N GLU A 240 -7.69 1.99 1.90
CA GLU A 240 -8.50 2.00 0.67
C GLU A 240 -8.19 3.24 -0.18
N THR A 241 -8.18 4.42 0.45
CA THR A 241 -7.90 5.70 -0.20
C THR A 241 -6.46 5.74 -0.75
N LEU A 242 -5.47 5.31 0.05
CA LEU A 242 -4.07 5.30 -0.36
C LEU A 242 -3.81 4.37 -1.54
N ILE A 243 -4.46 3.20 -1.57
CA ILE A 243 -4.30 2.23 -2.65
C ILE A 243 -4.96 2.72 -3.93
N ALA A 244 -6.09 3.42 -3.85
CA ALA A 244 -6.71 4.06 -5.00
C ALA A 244 -5.76 5.10 -5.64
N VAL A 245 -5.22 6.00 -4.83
CA VAL A 245 -4.27 7.03 -5.26
C VAL A 245 -2.98 6.41 -5.82
N MET A 246 -2.43 5.40 -5.13
CA MET A 246 -1.21 4.72 -5.55
C MET A 246 -1.40 3.95 -6.87
N SER A 247 -2.58 3.36 -7.09
CA SER A 247 -2.93 2.71 -8.36
C SER A 247 -2.88 3.69 -9.52
N LEU A 248 -3.44 4.88 -9.34
CA LEU A 248 -3.37 5.94 -10.35
C LEU A 248 -1.93 6.41 -10.58
N ARG A 249 -1.19 6.71 -9.51
CA ARG A 249 0.16 7.25 -9.61
C ARG A 249 1.12 6.30 -10.31
N VAL A 250 1.11 5.02 -9.94
CA VAL A 250 1.97 4.00 -10.56
C VAL A 250 1.60 3.80 -12.03
N PHE A 251 0.31 3.81 -12.37
CA PHE A 251 -0.12 3.75 -13.76
C PHE A 251 0.38 4.94 -14.58
N VAL A 252 0.25 6.16 -14.04
CA VAL A 252 0.71 7.40 -14.70
C VAL A 252 2.21 7.34 -14.97
N GLU A 253 3.03 6.93 -14.00
CA GLU A 253 4.47 6.79 -14.19
C GLU A 253 4.79 5.72 -15.26
N LEU A 254 4.05 4.62 -15.30
CA LEU A 254 4.24 3.57 -16.31
C LEU A 254 3.88 4.07 -17.71
N ALA A 255 2.79 4.83 -17.85
CA ALA A 255 2.39 5.42 -19.12
C ALA A 255 3.43 6.42 -19.66
N LYS A 256 4.05 7.22 -18.78
CA LYS A 256 5.16 8.12 -19.15
C LYS A 256 6.37 7.35 -19.67
N ILE A 257 6.75 6.25 -19.01
CA ILE A 257 7.87 5.39 -19.46
C ILE A 257 7.55 4.68 -20.78
N ASP A 258 6.32 4.19 -20.95
CA ASP A 258 5.86 3.60 -22.22
C ASP A 258 5.98 4.60 -23.39
N HIS A 259 5.66 5.88 -23.16
CA HIS A 259 5.82 6.94 -24.17
C HIS A 259 7.29 7.28 -24.44
N LEU A 260 8.12 7.31 -23.41
CA LEU A 260 9.56 7.50 -23.57
C LEU A 260 10.17 6.37 -24.42
N ALA A 261 9.77 5.11 -24.15
CA ALA A 261 10.19 3.96 -24.93
C ALA A 261 9.71 4.03 -26.39
N PHE A 262 8.46 4.46 -26.62
CA PHE A 262 7.94 4.68 -27.96
C PHE A 262 8.77 5.70 -28.75
N LYS A 263 9.02 6.88 -28.17
CA LYS A 263 9.80 7.94 -28.80
C LYS A 263 11.23 7.51 -29.05
N PHE A 264 11.83 6.84 -28.06
CA PHE A 264 13.19 6.30 -28.18
C PHE A 264 13.30 5.31 -29.34
N GLU A 265 12.29 4.47 -29.54
CA GLU A 265 12.23 3.57 -30.69
C GLU A 265 12.16 4.32 -32.03
N VAL A 266 11.39 5.42 -32.11
CA VAL A 266 11.38 6.30 -33.29
C VAL A 266 12.75 6.93 -33.53
N TYR A 267 13.43 7.45 -32.50
CA TYR A 267 14.78 8.00 -32.67
C TYR A 267 15.79 6.96 -33.15
N LYS A 268 15.70 5.71 -32.66
CA LYS A 268 16.58 4.63 -33.13
C LYS A 268 16.42 4.36 -34.62
N THR A 269 15.23 4.55 -35.21
CA THR A 269 15.09 4.39 -36.68
C THR A 269 15.81 5.51 -37.43
N PHE A 270 15.76 6.75 -36.93
CA PHE A 270 16.51 7.88 -37.53
C PHE A 270 18.02 7.73 -37.41
N LEU A 271 18.49 7.08 -36.35
CA LEU A 271 19.91 6.80 -36.13
C LEU A 271 20.40 5.54 -36.87
N GLY A 272 19.52 4.84 -37.60
CA GLY A 272 19.89 3.59 -38.28
C GLY A 272 20.22 2.43 -37.33
N VAL A 273 19.76 2.50 -36.07
CA VAL A 273 19.95 1.47 -35.04
C VAL A 273 18.77 0.50 -34.99
N SER A 274 17.60 0.91 -35.52
CA SER A 274 16.39 0.10 -35.58
C SER A 274 15.77 0.14 -36.97
N ASP A 275 15.43 -1.03 -37.51
CA ASP A 275 14.75 -1.18 -38.80
C ASP A 275 13.23 -1.32 -38.64
N LYS A 276 12.66 -0.86 -37.51
CA LYS A 276 11.24 -1.03 -37.22
C LYS A 276 10.36 -0.33 -38.26
N GLU A 277 9.37 -1.05 -38.78
CA GLU A 277 8.42 -0.52 -39.77
C GLU A 277 7.35 0.37 -39.11
N PRO A 278 6.83 1.41 -39.80
CA PRO A 278 5.75 2.27 -39.29
C PRO A 278 4.52 1.49 -38.79
N SER A 279 4.17 0.40 -39.47
CA SER A 279 3.05 -0.47 -39.11
C SER A 279 3.27 -1.27 -37.82
N ALA A 280 4.53 -1.51 -37.44
CA ALA A 280 4.90 -2.22 -36.21
C ALA A 280 4.85 -1.33 -34.97
N PHE A 281 4.64 -0.01 -35.13
CA PHE A 281 4.36 0.88 -34.01
C PHE A 281 2.89 0.79 -33.60
N SER A 282 2.65 0.71 -32.29
CA SER A 282 1.30 0.69 -31.72
C SER A 282 0.53 1.97 -32.09
N SER A 283 -0.78 1.85 -32.20
CA SER A 283 -1.67 3.02 -32.25
C SER A 283 -1.94 3.55 -30.84
N HIS A 284 -2.38 4.80 -30.75
CA HIS A 284 -2.81 5.41 -29.49
C HIS A 284 -4.03 4.71 -28.86
N GLN A 285 -4.81 3.94 -29.62
CA GLN A 285 -5.95 3.18 -29.08
C GLN A 285 -5.54 1.81 -28.54
N THR A 286 -4.50 1.20 -29.13
CA THR A 286 -4.05 -0.16 -28.79
C THR A 286 -2.89 -0.17 -27.79
N CYS A 287 -2.29 0.99 -27.51
CA CYS A 287 -1.24 1.09 -26.49
C CYS A 287 -1.84 0.97 -25.08
N ARG A 288 -0.99 0.75 -24.06
CA ARG A 288 -1.43 0.62 -22.66
C ARG A 288 -2.23 1.83 -22.19
N LEU A 289 -1.75 3.04 -22.48
CA LEU A 289 -2.46 4.28 -22.15
C LEU A 289 -3.81 4.38 -22.86
N GLY A 290 -3.86 3.98 -24.14
CA GLY A 290 -5.10 3.92 -24.91
C GLY A 290 -6.14 3.00 -24.29
N ASN A 291 -5.76 1.76 -23.98
CA ASN A 291 -6.67 0.81 -23.35
C ASN A 291 -7.19 1.33 -22.01
N TRP A 292 -6.33 1.92 -21.19
CA TRP A 292 -6.73 2.56 -19.93
C TRP A 292 -7.66 3.75 -20.13
N TYR A 293 -7.40 4.57 -21.15
CA TYR A 293 -8.20 5.74 -21.48
C TYR A 293 -9.58 5.36 -22.00
N TYR A 294 -9.69 4.48 -23.00
CA TYR A 294 -10.97 4.21 -23.64
C TYR A 294 -11.84 3.17 -22.92
N GLN A 295 -11.23 2.19 -22.24
CA GLN A 295 -11.94 0.98 -21.77
C GLN A 295 -11.56 0.53 -20.36
N GLY A 296 -10.45 1.02 -19.81
CA GLY A 296 -9.93 0.60 -18.51
C GLY A 296 -10.31 1.52 -17.35
N ASP A 297 -9.53 1.44 -16.27
CA ASP A 297 -9.74 2.21 -15.04
C ASP A 297 -9.89 3.72 -15.34
N GLY A 298 -9.12 4.27 -16.28
CA GLY A 298 -9.18 5.69 -16.63
C GLY A 298 -10.58 6.13 -17.07
N ALA A 299 -11.23 5.36 -17.95
CA ALA A 299 -12.59 5.64 -18.41
C ALA A 299 -13.62 5.61 -17.27
N GLN A 300 -13.39 4.73 -16.29
CA GLN A 300 -14.34 4.45 -15.22
C GLN A 300 -14.22 5.45 -14.06
N CYS A 301 -13.00 5.85 -13.67
CA CYS A 301 -12.78 6.65 -12.47
C CYS A 301 -12.04 7.97 -12.70
N CYS A 302 -11.39 8.17 -13.86
CA CYS A 302 -10.58 9.37 -14.10
C CYS A 302 -11.23 10.36 -15.06
N ALA A 303 -12.41 10.04 -15.62
CA ALA A 303 -13.09 10.89 -16.59
C ALA A 303 -13.38 12.32 -16.09
N SER A 304 -13.61 12.47 -14.78
CA SER A 304 -13.85 13.79 -14.14
C SER A 304 -12.57 14.52 -13.74
N LEU A 305 -11.40 13.87 -13.80
CA LEU A 305 -10.14 14.46 -13.34
C LEU A 305 -9.60 15.46 -14.36
N GLN A 306 -8.97 16.51 -13.85
CA GLN A 306 -8.31 17.52 -14.66
C GLN A 306 -7.20 16.87 -15.50
N GLY A 307 -7.17 17.21 -16.79
CA GLY A 307 -6.18 16.69 -17.73
C GLY A 307 -6.64 15.45 -18.50
N TYR A 308 -7.65 14.71 -18.01
CA TYR A 308 -8.09 13.47 -18.63
C TYR A 308 -8.68 13.70 -20.03
N ALA A 309 -9.73 14.52 -20.14
CA ALA A 309 -10.37 14.80 -21.42
C ALA A 309 -9.43 15.50 -22.43
N THR A 310 -8.53 16.35 -21.95
CA THR A 310 -7.59 17.10 -22.81
C THR A 310 -6.43 16.27 -23.32
N MET A 311 -6.17 15.10 -22.73
CA MET A 311 -5.05 14.22 -23.09
C MET A 311 -5.24 13.50 -24.44
N GLU A 312 -6.49 13.23 -24.85
CA GLU A 312 -6.78 12.37 -26.01
C GLU A 312 -6.10 12.88 -27.29
N ARG A 313 -6.29 14.17 -27.59
CA ARG A 313 -5.71 14.81 -28.76
C ARG A 313 -4.18 14.69 -28.77
N PRO A 314 -3.43 15.25 -27.81
CA PRO A 314 -1.96 15.15 -27.84
C PRO A 314 -1.47 13.69 -27.82
N HIS A 315 -2.17 12.77 -27.16
CA HIS A 315 -1.82 11.35 -27.21
C HIS A 315 -1.95 10.75 -28.62
N SER A 316 -3.04 11.04 -29.32
CA SER A 316 -3.22 10.60 -30.72
C SER A 316 -2.13 11.18 -31.64
N GLU A 317 -1.73 12.43 -31.39
CA GLU A 317 -0.73 13.16 -32.17
C GLU A 317 0.68 12.60 -31.98
N VAL A 318 1.06 12.17 -30.77
CA VAL A 318 2.35 11.48 -30.53
C VAL A 318 2.49 10.26 -31.44
N HIS A 319 1.49 9.38 -31.43
CA HIS A 319 1.53 8.16 -32.23
C HIS A 319 1.48 8.44 -33.73
N ARG A 320 0.65 9.40 -34.15
CA ARG A 320 0.52 9.78 -35.56
C ARG A 320 1.81 10.39 -36.10
N HIS A 321 2.37 11.37 -35.40
CA HIS A 321 3.60 12.03 -35.81
C HIS A 321 4.83 11.13 -35.72
N GLY A 322 4.91 10.24 -34.72
CA GLY A 322 5.97 9.23 -34.67
C GLY A 322 5.98 8.31 -35.88
N LYS A 323 4.80 7.82 -36.32
CA LYS A 323 4.67 7.00 -37.53
C LYS A 323 5.04 7.78 -38.79
N GLN A 324 4.51 8.99 -38.94
CA GLN A 324 4.81 9.89 -40.06
C GLN A 324 6.31 10.19 -40.16
N ALA A 325 7.01 10.34 -39.03
CA ALA A 325 8.45 10.56 -39.01
C ALA A 325 9.21 9.38 -39.63
N VAL A 326 8.87 8.14 -39.24
CA VAL A 326 9.49 6.92 -39.79
C VAL A 326 9.13 6.72 -41.27
N GLU A 327 7.88 7.01 -41.66
CA GLU A 327 7.43 6.95 -43.06
C GLU A 327 8.20 7.93 -43.94
N ALA A 328 8.33 9.18 -43.52
CA ALA A 328 9.07 10.21 -44.24
C ALA A 328 10.56 9.88 -44.36
N LEU A 329 11.18 9.37 -43.28
CA LEU A 329 12.57 8.90 -43.30
C LEU A 329 12.78 7.83 -44.38
N ARG A 330 11.89 6.82 -44.42
CA ARG A 330 11.96 5.73 -45.40
C ARG A 330 11.70 6.17 -46.83
N ALA A 331 10.86 7.20 -47.01
CA ALA A 331 10.65 7.84 -48.30
C ALA A 331 11.81 8.75 -48.74
N GLY A 332 12.89 8.86 -47.95
CA GLY A 332 14.03 9.74 -48.23
C GLY A 332 13.75 11.23 -47.96
N GLN A 333 12.64 11.54 -47.29
CA GLN A 333 12.18 12.90 -47.00
C GLN A 333 12.62 13.35 -45.61
N LEU A 334 13.94 13.46 -45.40
CA LEU A 334 14.52 13.73 -44.07
C LEU A 334 13.94 14.98 -43.38
N THR A 335 13.77 16.09 -44.11
CA THR A 335 13.21 17.34 -43.54
C THR A 335 11.80 17.12 -42.99
N HIS A 336 10.90 16.50 -43.75
CA HIS A 336 9.55 16.17 -43.28
C HIS A 336 9.58 15.21 -42.09
N GLY A 337 10.53 14.28 -42.06
CA GLY A 337 10.73 13.38 -40.93
C GLY A 337 11.13 14.13 -39.65
N VAL A 338 12.04 15.08 -39.75
CA VAL A 338 12.47 15.93 -38.62
C VAL A 338 11.34 16.84 -38.13
N ASP A 339 10.56 17.43 -39.03
CA ASP A 339 9.38 18.23 -38.66
C ASP A 339 8.36 17.38 -37.90
N ALA A 340 8.11 16.15 -38.35
CA ALA A 340 7.24 15.21 -37.65
C ALA A 340 7.80 14.79 -36.27
N LEU A 341 9.12 14.63 -36.12
CA LEU A 341 9.74 14.40 -34.81
C LEU A 341 9.47 15.55 -33.84
N GLN A 342 9.64 16.80 -34.28
CA GLN A 342 9.38 17.97 -33.44
C GLN A 342 7.92 18.05 -32.99
N LEU A 343 6.98 17.75 -33.88
CA LEU A 343 5.56 17.69 -33.55
C LEU A 343 5.24 16.56 -32.56
N MET A 344 5.87 15.38 -32.71
CA MET A 344 5.77 14.28 -31.75
C MET A 344 6.31 14.69 -30.37
N GLU A 345 7.45 15.38 -30.31
CA GLU A 345 8.02 15.87 -29.05
C GLU A 345 7.08 16.85 -28.33
N SER A 346 6.56 17.84 -29.07
CA SER A 346 5.60 18.81 -28.51
C SER A 346 4.36 18.10 -27.97
N ALA A 347 3.74 17.23 -28.76
CA ALA A 347 2.57 16.47 -28.32
C ALA A 347 2.88 15.58 -27.11
N SER A 348 4.08 15.01 -27.03
CA SER A 348 4.51 14.19 -25.90
C SER A 348 4.64 14.99 -24.61
N GLN A 349 5.09 16.25 -24.69
CA GLN A 349 5.16 17.13 -23.53
C GLN A 349 3.75 17.41 -22.99
N ASP A 350 2.78 17.65 -23.88
CA ASP A 350 1.38 17.86 -23.52
C ASP A 350 0.76 16.61 -22.87
N VAL A 351 1.05 15.39 -23.38
CA VAL A 351 0.61 14.14 -22.75
C VAL A 351 1.18 14.00 -21.35
N ILE A 352 2.49 14.22 -21.17
CA ILE A 352 3.14 14.11 -19.86
C ILE A 352 2.56 15.12 -18.87
N ALA A 353 2.29 16.35 -19.32
CA ALA A 353 1.63 17.38 -18.50
C ALA A 353 0.21 17.00 -18.12
N CYS A 354 -0.58 16.44 -19.04
CA CYS A 354 -1.92 15.94 -18.74
C CYS A 354 -1.88 14.79 -17.74
N LEU A 355 -1.00 13.81 -17.93
CA LEU A 355 -0.82 12.68 -17.02
C LEU A 355 -0.45 13.14 -15.60
N GLU A 356 0.45 14.12 -15.48
CA GLU A 356 0.81 14.71 -14.20
C GLU A 356 -0.36 15.45 -13.55
N SER A 357 -1.13 16.24 -14.33
CA SER A 357 -2.34 16.92 -13.85
C SER A 357 -3.38 15.92 -13.32
N ILE A 358 -3.57 14.79 -14.02
CA ILE A 358 -4.50 13.74 -13.60
C ILE A 358 -4.04 13.13 -12.27
N ALA A 359 -2.74 12.82 -12.13
CA ALA A 359 -2.20 12.26 -10.90
C ALA A 359 -2.37 13.21 -9.72
N GLN A 360 -2.03 14.50 -9.89
CA GLN A 360 -2.15 15.51 -8.84
C GLN A 360 -3.60 15.77 -8.44
N ASP A 361 -4.53 15.83 -9.40
CA ASP A 361 -5.95 16.01 -9.11
C ASP A 361 -6.53 14.77 -8.41
N GLY A 362 -6.15 13.56 -8.82
CA GLY A 362 -6.54 12.33 -8.12
C GLY A 362 -5.97 12.21 -6.70
N GLU A 363 -4.75 12.70 -6.47
CA GLU A 363 -4.14 12.81 -5.14
C GLU A 363 -4.86 13.84 -4.25
N ALA A 364 -5.26 14.98 -4.82
CA ALA A 364 -5.98 16.04 -4.12
C ALA A 364 -7.47 15.70 -3.88
N ASN A 365 -8.07 14.90 -4.77
CA ASN A 365 -9.47 14.47 -4.69
C ASN A 365 -9.60 12.94 -4.80
N PRO A 366 -9.24 12.19 -3.75
CA PRO A 366 -9.33 10.73 -3.76
C PRO A 366 -10.75 10.19 -3.91
N ALA A 367 -11.78 11.00 -3.61
CA ALA A 367 -13.18 10.61 -3.75
C ALA A 367 -13.56 10.34 -5.22
N ALA A 368 -12.91 11.03 -6.18
CA ALA A 368 -13.10 10.75 -7.60
C ALA A 368 -12.61 9.34 -7.99
N LEU A 369 -11.67 8.77 -7.22
CA LEU A 369 -11.12 7.44 -7.44
C LEU A 369 -11.93 6.32 -6.80
N TYR A 370 -13.07 6.63 -6.18
CA TYR A 370 -13.89 5.65 -5.47
C TYR A 370 -14.32 4.47 -6.35
N ALA A 371 -14.70 4.73 -7.60
CA ALA A 371 -15.09 3.70 -8.56
C ALA A 371 -13.97 2.68 -8.82
N LEU A 372 -12.70 3.08 -8.65
CA LEU A 372 -11.55 2.19 -8.78
C LEU A 372 -11.55 1.10 -7.68
N MET A 373 -12.07 1.41 -6.49
CA MET A 373 -12.12 0.46 -5.38
C MET A 373 -13.41 -0.37 -5.33
N HIS A 374 -14.50 0.06 -5.95
CA HIS A 374 -15.81 -0.57 -5.74
C HIS A 374 -16.48 -1.09 -7.03
N GLY A 375 -15.87 -0.84 -8.18
CA GLY A 375 -16.52 -1.09 -9.48
C GLY A 375 -17.67 -0.12 -9.72
N ASN A 376 -18.14 -0.05 -10.97
CA ASN A 376 -19.36 0.69 -11.28
C ASN A 376 -20.56 -0.05 -10.66
N ASN A 377 -21.17 0.55 -9.64
CA ASN A 377 -22.53 0.22 -9.23
C ASN A 377 -23.53 0.77 -10.23
#